data_AF-A0A0B7FUN3-F1
#
_entry.id   AF-A0A0B7FUN3-F1
#
_cell.length_a   1.000
_cell.length_b   1.000
_cell.length_c   1.000
_cell.angle_alpha   90.00
_cell.angle_beta   90.00
_cell.angle_gamma   90.00
#
_symmetry.space_group_name_H-M   'P 1'
#
loop_
_entity.id
_entity.type
_entity.pdbx_description
1 polymer ?
#
loop_
_entity_poly.entity_id
_entity_poly.type
_entity_poly.pdbx_seq_one_letter_code
_entity_poly.pdbx_strand_id
1 'polypeptide(L)'
;MPALLSLSLPTVPSVLDSLLEGFDPPFQLTELIHSGKLSSELAGFLQRQPSIVRLGWYSLLVDEQPAYLSKLLENELFLPALNELAGPLPLLSVVIPRRFITKIQVMYHTLAFLRLEGSMAAFSHPMGRLSSLCIVEHRPSWQGCMTLICNLKATHARHTLKDIHIVEAFMGPSAVHQQNAFRAHVARLVGFGSLEYVKISQAPGTKPQTRAVYEQLIISGMDRISSWRMIIPSLVSVDVYDCRVPQ
;
A
#
# COMPACT_ATOMS: atom_id res chain seq x y z
N MET A 1 11.31 -26.23 -17.38
CA MET A 1 10.34 -26.08 -16.28
C MET A 1 9.51 -24.84 -16.54
N PRO A 2 8.19 -24.88 -16.38
CA PRO A 2 7.34 -23.71 -16.59
C PRO A 2 7.73 -22.58 -15.62
N ALA A 3 8.00 -21.39 -16.16
CA ALA A 3 8.45 -20.23 -15.40
C ALA A 3 7.26 -19.40 -14.91
N LEU A 4 6.41 -19.99 -14.07
CA LEU A 4 5.36 -19.22 -13.39
C LEU A 4 6.02 -18.44 -12.23
N LEU A 5 6.13 -17.13 -12.37
CA LEU A 5 6.77 -16.25 -11.39
C LEU A 5 5.77 -15.46 -10.54
N SER A 6 4.59 -15.18 -11.07
CA SER A 6 3.55 -14.41 -10.38
C SER A 6 2.23 -15.15 -10.48
N LEU A 7 1.51 -15.23 -9.35
CA LEU A 7 0.21 -15.88 -9.26
C LEU A 7 -0.77 -14.95 -8.53
N SER A 8 -1.93 -14.71 -9.16
CA SER A 8 -3.02 -13.95 -8.55
C SER A 8 -4.26 -14.83 -8.46
N LEU A 9 -4.76 -15.04 -7.24
CA LEU A 9 -5.90 -15.89 -6.91
C LEU A 9 -6.98 -15.07 -6.16
N PRO A 10 -7.68 -14.16 -6.85
CA PRO A 10 -8.86 -13.50 -6.31
C PRO A 10 -10.04 -14.49 -6.29
N THR A 11 -10.11 -15.32 -5.26
CA THR A 11 -11.12 -16.37 -5.10
C THR A 11 -11.88 -16.25 -3.78
N VAL A 12 -13.00 -16.96 -3.67
CA VAL A 12 -13.74 -17.11 -2.40
C VAL A 12 -12.81 -17.81 -1.39
N PRO A 13 -12.74 -17.36 -0.12
CA PRO A 13 -11.74 -17.86 0.81
C PRO A 13 -11.67 -19.38 0.96
N SER A 14 -12.81 -20.09 0.92
CA SER A 14 -12.89 -21.55 1.02
C SER A 14 -12.31 -22.29 -0.18
N VAL A 15 -12.36 -21.69 -1.38
CA VAL A 15 -11.89 -22.34 -2.61
C VAL A 15 -10.36 -22.40 -2.63
N LEU A 16 -9.68 -21.42 -2.04
CA LEU A 16 -8.22 -21.41 -1.98
C LEU A 16 -7.69 -22.60 -1.17
N ASP A 17 -8.33 -22.93 -0.05
CA ASP A 17 -7.92 -24.05 0.80
C ASP A 17 -7.97 -25.36 0.01
N SER A 18 -9.08 -25.63 -0.67
CA SER A 18 -9.23 -26.83 -1.50
C SER A 18 -8.27 -26.89 -2.68
N LEU A 19 -7.85 -25.73 -3.23
CA LEU A 19 -6.87 -25.69 -4.32
C LEU A 19 -5.45 -26.00 -3.82
N LEU A 20 -5.13 -25.67 -2.57
CA LEU A 20 -3.80 -25.84 -1.99
C LEU A 20 -3.63 -27.15 -1.23
N GLU A 21 -4.73 -27.82 -0.91
CA GLU A 21 -4.73 -29.13 -0.27
C GLU A 21 -3.93 -30.15 -1.11
N GLY A 22 -2.84 -30.67 -0.52
CA GLY A 22 -1.96 -31.62 -1.20
C GLY A 22 -1.19 -31.06 -2.40
N PHE A 23 -1.27 -29.76 -2.69
CA PHE A 23 -0.60 -29.16 -3.83
C PHE A 23 0.90 -28.98 -3.57
N ASP A 24 1.73 -29.65 -4.38
CA ASP A 24 3.17 -29.48 -4.43
C ASP A 24 3.57 -28.68 -5.68
N PRO A 25 3.80 -27.36 -5.56
CA PRO A 25 4.03 -26.51 -6.73
C PRO A 25 5.37 -26.87 -7.42
N PRO A 26 5.37 -27.25 -8.71
CA PRO A 26 6.59 -27.53 -9.46
C PRO A 26 7.31 -26.23 -9.92
N PHE A 27 7.04 -25.11 -9.26
CA PHE A 27 7.51 -23.77 -9.59
C PHE A 27 7.78 -22.97 -8.31
N GLN A 28 8.52 -21.87 -8.46
CA GLN A 28 8.86 -20.93 -7.40
C GLN A 28 8.34 -19.55 -7.78
N LEU A 29 7.46 -19.01 -6.95
CA LEU A 29 6.84 -17.70 -7.13
C LEU A 29 7.73 -16.61 -6.55
N THR A 30 7.82 -15.50 -7.27
CA THR A 30 8.33 -14.23 -6.75
C THR A 30 7.20 -13.36 -6.21
N GLU A 31 5.97 -13.55 -6.71
CA GLU A 31 4.79 -12.80 -6.31
C GLU A 31 3.58 -13.72 -6.11
N LEU A 32 2.87 -13.51 -5.01
CA LEU A 32 1.57 -14.12 -4.76
C LEU A 32 0.58 -13.04 -4.34
N ILE A 33 -0.57 -12.99 -5.01
CA ILE A 33 -1.73 -12.19 -4.63
C ILE A 33 -2.90 -13.13 -4.36
N HIS A 34 -3.59 -13.01 -3.24
CA HIS A 34 -4.77 -13.83 -2.94
C HIS A 34 -5.80 -13.08 -2.09
N SER A 35 -7.03 -13.62 -2.05
CA SER A 35 -8.13 -13.16 -1.18
C SER A 35 -8.56 -14.22 -0.15
N GLY A 36 -7.81 -15.31 -0.03
CA GLY A 36 -8.07 -16.38 0.95
C GLY A 36 -7.79 -15.99 2.41
N LYS A 37 -8.30 -16.80 3.34
CA LYS A 37 -7.95 -16.74 4.77
C LYS A 37 -6.61 -17.44 5.02
N LEU A 38 -5.98 -17.15 6.16
CA LEU A 38 -4.78 -17.88 6.59
C LEU A 38 -5.15 -19.28 7.10
N SER A 39 -5.22 -20.25 6.20
CA SER A 39 -5.38 -21.67 6.53
C SER A 39 -4.05 -22.39 6.71
N SER A 40 -4.09 -23.62 7.23
CA SER A 40 -2.93 -24.51 7.29
C SER A 40 -2.37 -24.79 5.91
N GLU A 41 -3.23 -24.95 4.91
CA GLU A 41 -2.87 -25.25 3.52
C GLU A 41 -2.15 -24.06 2.89
N LEU A 42 -2.68 -22.84 3.07
CA LEU A 42 -2.02 -21.62 2.61
C LEU A 42 -0.69 -21.39 3.33
N ALA A 43 -0.63 -21.58 4.65
CA ALA A 43 0.61 -21.45 5.41
C ALA A 43 1.68 -22.44 4.92
N GLY A 44 1.30 -23.70 4.70
CA GLY A 44 2.18 -24.74 4.16
C GLY A 44 2.65 -24.41 2.74
N PHE A 45 1.77 -23.87 1.89
CA PHE A 45 2.13 -23.41 0.56
C PHE A 45 3.16 -22.25 0.62
N LEU A 46 2.90 -21.22 1.43
CA LEU A 46 3.81 -20.08 1.61
C LEU A 46 5.19 -20.52 2.14
N GLN A 47 5.22 -21.50 3.04
CA GLN A 47 6.48 -22.05 3.57
C GLN A 47 7.31 -22.75 2.49
N ARG A 48 6.66 -23.39 1.50
CA ARG A 48 7.33 -24.02 0.35
C ARG A 48 7.76 -23.02 -0.74
N GLN A 49 7.46 -21.73 -0.57
CA GLN A 49 7.72 -20.66 -1.54
C GLN A 49 8.63 -19.57 -0.94
N PRO A 50 9.89 -19.89 -0.57
CA PRO A 50 10.80 -18.94 0.08
C PRO A 50 11.24 -17.79 -0.83
N SER A 51 11.06 -17.92 -2.15
CA SER A 51 11.39 -16.90 -3.14
C SER A 51 10.38 -15.76 -3.25
N ILE A 52 9.27 -15.81 -2.52
CA ILE A 52 8.24 -14.74 -2.57
C ILE A 52 8.83 -13.45 -2.03
N VAL A 53 8.93 -12.46 -2.93
CA VAL A 53 9.38 -11.10 -2.64
C VAL A 53 8.17 -10.19 -2.39
N ARG A 54 7.04 -10.47 -3.05
CA ARG A 54 5.79 -9.70 -2.94
C ARG A 54 4.61 -10.58 -2.54
N LEU A 55 3.95 -10.21 -1.44
CA LEU A 55 2.72 -10.86 -1.00
C LEU A 55 1.57 -9.85 -0.98
N GLY A 56 0.46 -10.17 -1.63
CA GLY A 56 -0.76 -9.39 -1.61
C GLY A 56 -1.92 -10.17 -1.00
N TRP A 57 -2.56 -9.58 0.01
CA TRP A 57 -3.63 -10.20 0.78
C TRP A 57 -4.88 -9.31 0.80
N TYR A 58 -5.83 -9.64 -0.05
CA TYR A 58 -7.02 -8.85 -0.38
C TYR A 58 -8.27 -9.30 0.41
N SER A 59 -8.07 -10.06 1.48
CA SER A 59 -9.16 -10.59 2.32
C SER A 59 -9.42 -9.69 3.52
N LEU A 60 -10.65 -9.71 4.04
CA LEU A 60 -10.92 -9.19 5.38
C LEU A 60 -10.26 -10.13 6.38
N LEU A 61 -9.30 -9.60 7.15
CA LEU A 61 -8.71 -10.36 8.25
C LEU A 61 -9.78 -10.65 9.30
N VAL A 62 -9.95 -11.93 9.61
CA VAL A 62 -10.66 -12.37 10.82
C VAL A 62 -9.73 -12.20 12.02
N ASP A 63 -10.29 -11.87 13.19
CA ASP A 63 -9.53 -11.46 14.40
C ASP A 63 -8.41 -12.44 14.83
N GLU A 64 -8.51 -13.73 14.48
CA GLU A 64 -7.53 -14.77 14.84
C GLU A 64 -6.31 -14.84 13.90
N GLN A 65 -6.44 -14.36 12.67
CA GLN A 65 -5.38 -14.48 11.65
C GLN A 65 -4.10 -13.71 12.00
N PRO A 66 -4.14 -12.49 12.58
CA PRO A 66 -2.95 -11.78 13.04
C PRO A 66 -2.10 -12.59 14.03
N ALA A 67 -2.72 -13.27 15.00
CA ALA A 67 -2.01 -14.05 16.01
C ALA A 67 -1.37 -15.30 15.40
N TYR A 68 -2.07 -15.99 14.50
CA TYR A 68 -1.51 -17.15 13.80
C TYR A 68 -0.36 -16.77 12.87
N LEU A 69 -0.53 -15.68 12.10
CA LEU A 69 0.53 -15.13 11.25
C LEU A 69 1.76 -14.73 12.06
N SER A 70 1.56 -14.10 13.22
CA SER A 70 2.65 -13.74 14.14
C SER A 70 3.50 -14.96 14.53
N LYS A 71 2.87 -16.09 14.87
CA LYS A 71 3.57 -17.34 15.21
C LYS A 71 4.37 -17.90 14.02
N LEU A 72 3.81 -17.88 12.82
CA LEU A 72 4.53 -18.34 11.62
C LEU A 72 5.77 -17.48 11.34
N LEU A 73 5.66 -16.17 11.55
CA LEU A 73 6.76 -15.23 11.31
C LEU A 73 7.88 -15.30 12.37
N GLU A 74 7.67 -15.96 13.51
CA GLU A 74 8.75 -16.27 14.47
C GLU A 74 9.81 -17.19 13.84
N ASN A 75 9.43 -18.01 12.87
CA ASN A 75 10.38 -18.74 12.05
C ASN A 75 10.99 -17.80 11.00
N GLU A 76 12.28 -17.49 11.10
CA GLU A 76 13.00 -16.62 10.15
C GLU A 76 13.01 -17.16 8.72
N LEU A 77 12.84 -18.48 8.52
CA LEU A 77 12.77 -19.12 7.21
C LEU A 77 11.40 -18.95 6.53
N PHE A 78 10.39 -18.45 7.23
CA PHE A 78 9.07 -18.21 6.64
C PHE A 78 9.08 -16.88 5.87
N LEU A 79 8.94 -16.92 4.55
CA LEU A 79 8.97 -15.73 3.67
C LEU A 79 10.25 -14.86 3.88
N PRO A 80 11.46 -15.43 3.72
CA PRO A 80 12.70 -14.75 4.03
C PRO A 80 13.04 -13.64 3.03
N ALA A 81 12.56 -13.75 1.78
CA ALA A 81 12.79 -12.78 0.71
C ALA A 81 11.75 -11.64 0.66
N LEU A 82 10.74 -11.69 1.52
CA LEU A 82 9.60 -10.77 1.48
C LEU A 82 10.04 -9.32 1.76
N ASN A 83 9.79 -8.43 0.80
CA ASN A 83 10.09 -7.01 0.95
C ASN A 83 8.97 -6.08 0.44
N GLU A 84 7.95 -6.61 -0.26
CA GLU A 84 6.74 -5.88 -0.67
C GLU A 84 5.50 -6.55 -0.10
N LEU A 85 4.59 -5.75 0.46
CA LEU A 85 3.38 -6.26 1.10
C LEU A 85 2.15 -5.43 0.73
N ALA A 86 1.09 -6.08 0.24
CA ALA A 86 -0.20 -5.45 -0.01
C ALA A 86 -1.26 -6.07 0.90
N GLY A 87 -2.11 -5.25 1.54
CA GLY A 87 -3.22 -5.75 2.34
C GLY A 87 -3.75 -4.77 3.38
N PRO A 88 -4.61 -5.23 4.29
CA PRO A 88 -5.17 -4.41 5.35
C PRO A 88 -4.13 -4.11 6.44
N LEU A 89 -4.23 -2.94 7.09
CA LEU A 89 -3.26 -2.48 8.11
C LEU A 89 -2.95 -3.48 9.24
N PRO A 90 -3.92 -4.25 9.79
CA PRO A 90 -3.61 -5.25 10.80
C PRO A 90 -2.69 -6.38 10.30
N LEU A 91 -2.68 -6.69 9.00
CA LEU A 91 -1.70 -7.61 8.40
C LEU A 91 -0.32 -6.98 8.43
N LEU A 92 -0.24 -5.75 7.91
CA LEU A 92 1.00 -5.01 7.77
C LEU A 92 1.69 -4.84 9.13
N SER A 93 0.93 -4.54 10.19
CA SER A 93 1.47 -4.33 11.53
C SER A 93 2.05 -5.60 12.17
N VAL A 94 1.63 -6.79 11.75
CA VAL A 94 2.21 -8.06 12.20
C VAL A 94 3.49 -8.40 11.44
N VAL A 95 3.53 -8.13 10.14
CA VAL A 95 4.63 -8.54 9.25
C VAL A 95 5.82 -7.58 9.33
N ILE A 96 5.58 -6.26 9.28
CA ILE A 96 6.64 -5.22 9.23
C ILE A 96 7.67 -5.32 10.37
N PRO A 97 7.29 -5.62 11.63
CA PRO A 97 8.27 -5.76 12.70
C PRO A 97 9.19 -6.98 12.55
N ARG A 98 8.80 -7.97 11.74
CA ARG A 98 9.44 -9.29 11.64
C ARG A 98 10.15 -9.53 10.31
N ARG A 99 9.88 -8.72 9.28
CA ARG A 99 10.48 -8.84 7.94
C ARG A 99 10.93 -7.48 7.43
N PHE A 100 11.94 -7.47 6.57
CA PHE A 100 12.48 -6.24 6.00
C PHE A 100 11.58 -5.74 4.85
N ILE A 101 10.53 -4.99 5.20
CA ILE A 101 9.55 -4.48 4.25
C ILE A 101 9.94 -3.07 3.79
N THR A 102 10.10 -2.89 2.48
CA THR A 102 10.47 -1.62 1.85
C THR A 102 9.33 -0.97 1.08
N LYS A 103 8.32 -1.74 0.67
CA LYS A 103 7.14 -1.24 -0.04
C LYS A 103 5.88 -1.81 0.56
N ILE A 104 4.89 -0.94 0.78
CA ILE A 104 3.57 -1.38 1.20
C ILE A 104 2.48 -0.82 0.30
N GLN A 105 1.41 -1.59 0.14
CA GLN A 105 0.15 -1.14 -0.43
C GLN A 105 -0.97 -1.37 0.60
N VAL A 106 -1.49 -0.27 1.14
CA VAL A 106 -2.56 -0.29 2.12
C VAL A 106 -3.91 -0.31 1.43
N MET A 107 -4.72 -1.30 1.78
CA MET A 107 -6.08 -1.44 1.28
C MET A 107 -7.08 -1.03 2.35
N TYR A 108 -7.78 0.08 2.15
CA TYR A 108 -8.80 0.56 3.08
C TYR A 108 -10.17 -0.03 2.77
N HIS A 109 -10.53 -1.12 3.45
CA HIS A 109 -11.95 -1.42 3.64
C HIS A 109 -12.49 -0.57 4.79
N THR A 110 -13.69 -0.03 4.58
CA THR A 110 -14.38 1.06 5.30
C THR A 110 -14.42 0.93 6.83
N LEU A 111 -14.13 -0.25 7.39
CA LEU A 111 -14.24 -0.60 8.82
C LEU A 111 -12.91 -0.69 9.57
N ALA A 112 -11.76 -0.83 8.90
CA ALA A 112 -10.45 -1.00 9.57
C ALA A 112 -9.84 0.31 10.13
N PHE A 113 -10.42 1.46 9.78
CA PHE A 113 -9.93 2.79 10.19
C PHE A 113 -9.98 3.01 11.72
N LEU A 114 -10.81 2.26 12.45
CA LEU A 114 -11.04 2.49 13.88
C LEU A 114 -9.97 1.88 14.81
N ARG A 115 -8.97 1.15 14.29
CA ARG A 115 -7.94 0.46 15.12
C ARG A 115 -6.50 0.78 14.71
N LEU A 116 -6.23 2.05 14.36
CA LEU A 116 -4.92 2.48 13.86
C LEU A 116 -3.82 2.50 14.93
N GLU A 117 -4.13 2.87 16.17
CA GLU A 117 -3.09 3.17 17.18
C GLU A 117 -2.12 2.00 17.44
N GLY A 118 -2.64 0.80 17.69
CA GLY A 118 -1.80 -0.40 17.89
C GLY A 118 -1.04 -0.83 16.63
N SER A 119 -1.56 -0.51 15.45
CA SER A 119 -0.96 -0.90 14.17
C SER A 119 0.21 0.00 13.77
N MET A 120 0.27 1.24 14.28
CA MET A 120 1.31 2.21 13.93
C MET A 120 2.66 1.93 14.57
N ALA A 121 2.69 1.27 15.75
CA ALA A 121 3.93 0.91 16.44
C ALA A 121 4.88 0.08 15.55
N ALA A 122 4.32 -0.73 14.64
CA ALA A 122 5.09 -1.51 13.70
C ALA A 122 5.97 -0.68 12.76
N PHE A 123 5.52 0.52 12.39
CA PHE A 123 6.23 1.43 11.50
C PHE A 123 7.34 2.23 12.19
N SER A 124 7.38 2.19 13.52
CA SER A 124 8.48 2.72 14.32
C SER A 124 9.62 1.71 14.49
N HIS A 125 9.48 0.49 13.97
CA HIS A 125 10.54 -0.51 14.05
C HIS A 125 11.67 -0.20 13.05
N PRO A 126 12.97 -0.35 13.42
CA PRO A 126 14.10 -0.06 12.53
C PRO A 126 14.12 -0.90 11.25
N MET A 127 13.51 -2.09 11.28
CA MET A 127 13.39 -2.96 10.10
C MET A 127 12.41 -2.42 9.05
N GLY A 128 11.56 -1.46 9.40
CA GLY A 128 10.64 -0.78 8.49
C GLY A 128 11.29 0.41 7.79
N ARG A 129 12.32 0.18 6.97
CA ARG A 129 12.86 1.20 6.05
C ARG A 129 11.91 1.38 4.86
N LEU A 130 10.72 1.85 5.16
CA LEU A 130 9.67 2.00 4.18
C LEU A 130 10.05 3.08 3.17
N SER A 131 10.29 2.67 1.93
CA SER A 131 10.66 3.54 0.81
C SER A 131 9.48 3.91 -0.07
N SER A 132 8.46 3.05 -0.16
CA SER A 132 7.28 3.27 -1.00
C SER A 132 5.99 2.93 -0.27
N LEU A 133 5.01 3.82 -0.37
CA LEU A 133 3.68 3.68 0.20
C LEU A 133 2.64 3.87 -0.89
N CYS A 134 1.86 2.84 -1.18
CA CYS A 134 0.64 2.94 -1.96
C CYS A 134 -0.58 2.87 -1.04
N ILE A 135 -1.56 3.73 -1.24
CA ILE A 135 -2.79 3.78 -0.46
C ILE A 135 -3.97 3.72 -1.42
N VAL A 136 -4.81 2.70 -1.27
CA VAL A 136 -6.08 2.60 -2.02
C VAL A 136 -7.19 3.19 -1.16
N GLU A 137 -7.67 4.37 -1.55
CA GLU A 137 -8.71 5.13 -0.85
C GLU A 137 -10.07 4.94 -1.53
N HIS A 138 -11.04 4.40 -0.78
CA HIS A 138 -12.38 4.10 -1.27
C HIS A 138 -13.40 5.19 -0.92
N ARG A 139 -13.03 6.18 -0.09
CA ARG A 139 -13.89 7.31 0.27
C ARG A 139 -13.44 8.58 -0.44
N PRO A 140 -14.37 9.51 -0.74
CA PRO A 140 -14.00 10.76 -1.38
C PRO A 140 -13.12 11.66 -0.49
N SER A 141 -13.06 11.47 0.84
CA SER A 141 -12.51 12.47 1.77
C SER A 141 -10.99 12.42 2.03
N TRP A 142 -10.28 11.38 1.56
CA TRP A 142 -8.85 11.14 1.85
C TRP A 142 -8.51 11.07 3.34
N GLN A 143 -9.49 11.02 4.24
CA GLN A 143 -9.24 11.07 5.68
C GLN A 143 -8.43 9.85 6.14
N GLY A 144 -8.74 8.66 5.59
CA GLY A 144 -8.01 7.42 5.84
C GLY A 144 -6.54 7.55 5.51
N CYS A 145 -6.28 7.92 4.26
CA CYS A 145 -4.96 8.20 3.73
C CYS A 145 -4.19 9.21 4.59
N MET A 146 -4.82 10.35 4.92
CA MET A 146 -4.15 11.44 5.63
C MET A 146 -3.83 11.10 7.08
N THR A 147 -4.70 10.37 7.78
CA THR A 147 -4.41 9.91 9.14
C THR A 147 -3.19 8.98 9.16
N LEU A 148 -3.09 8.04 8.20
CA LEU A 148 -1.93 7.17 8.10
C LEU A 148 -0.64 7.95 7.81
N ILE A 149 -0.69 8.86 6.84
CA ILE A 149 0.44 9.74 6.51
C ILE A 149 0.90 10.51 7.76
N CYS A 150 -0.01 11.13 8.50
CA CYS A 150 0.31 11.84 9.73
C CYS A 150 0.96 10.93 10.77
N ASN A 151 0.46 9.71 10.94
CA ASN A 151 1.02 8.75 11.90
C ASN A 151 2.42 8.27 11.47
N LEU A 152 2.66 8.05 10.17
CA LEU A 152 3.97 7.65 9.64
C LEU A 152 5.05 8.72 9.85
N LYS A 153 4.67 10.01 9.93
CA LYS A 153 5.63 11.08 10.25
C LYS A 153 6.21 10.96 11.64
N ALA A 154 5.51 10.33 12.58
CA ALA A 154 5.99 10.08 13.92
C ALA A 154 6.96 8.88 13.99
N THR A 155 7.22 8.20 12.87
CA THR A 155 8.05 7.00 12.81
C THR A 155 9.31 7.19 11.96
N HIS A 156 10.14 6.16 11.83
CA HIS A 156 11.33 6.18 10.96
C HIS A 156 11.00 6.31 9.46
N ALA A 157 9.75 6.04 9.06
CA ALA A 157 9.28 6.22 7.69
C ALA A 157 9.46 7.67 7.20
N ARG A 158 9.38 8.66 8.10
CA ARG A 158 9.58 10.08 7.77
C ARG A 158 10.89 10.39 7.03
N HIS A 159 11.93 9.58 7.27
CA HIS A 159 13.27 9.76 6.72
C HIS A 159 13.58 8.82 5.55
N THR A 160 12.76 7.80 5.35
CA THR A 160 13.05 6.72 4.39
C THR A 160 12.06 6.68 3.24
N LEU A 161 10.85 7.22 3.43
CA LEU A 161 9.79 7.22 2.43
C LEU A 161 10.13 8.18 1.28
N LYS A 162 10.31 7.59 0.09
CA LYS A 162 10.63 8.27 -1.17
C LYS A 162 9.43 8.43 -2.07
N ASP A 163 8.53 7.45 -2.03
CA ASP A 163 7.40 7.36 -2.96
C ASP A 163 6.07 7.28 -2.19
N ILE A 164 5.13 8.15 -2.54
CA ILE A 164 3.74 8.06 -2.08
C ILE A 164 2.83 7.97 -3.30
N HIS A 165 2.02 6.92 -3.36
CA HIS A 165 0.99 6.72 -4.38
C HIS A 165 -0.38 6.63 -3.72
N ILE A 166 -1.29 7.54 -4.07
CA ILE A 166 -2.68 7.53 -3.64
C ILE A 166 -3.53 7.07 -4.84
N VAL A 167 -4.26 5.97 -4.67
CA VAL A 167 -5.20 5.42 -5.66
C VAL A 167 -6.61 5.69 -5.16
N GLU A 168 -7.35 6.54 -5.87
CA GLU A 168 -8.76 6.76 -5.63
C GLU A 168 -9.60 5.66 -6.27
N ALA A 169 -10.15 4.78 -5.44
CA ALA A 169 -11.06 3.71 -5.85
C ALA A 169 -12.54 4.12 -5.77
N PHE A 170 -12.85 5.32 -5.27
CA PHE A 170 -14.21 5.86 -5.25
C PHE A 170 -14.66 6.23 -6.68
N MET A 171 -15.80 5.69 -7.12
CA MET A 171 -16.35 5.93 -8.47
C MET A 171 -17.24 7.19 -8.58
N GLY A 172 -17.47 7.91 -7.48
CA GLY A 172 -18.21 9.18 -7.50
C GLY A 172 -17.29 10.41 -7.67
N PRO A 173 -17.84 11.63 -7.60
CA PRO A 173 -17.03 12.85 -7.70
C PRO A 173 -15.95 12.86 -6.59
N SER A 174 -14.68 12.89 -6.99
CA SER A 174 -13.54 12.95 -6.06
C SER A 174 -13.55 14.29 -5.30
N ALA A 175 -13.11 14.30 -4.04
CA ALA A 175 -12.89 15.55 -3.31
C ALA A 175 -11.75 16.39 -3.90
N VAL A 176 -10.92 15.85 -4.78
CA VAL A 176 -9.96 16.64 -5.56
C VAL A 176 -10.67 17.66 -6.47
N HIS A 177 -11.96 17.44 -6.79
CA HIS A 177 -12.79 18.43 -7.48
C HIS A 177 -13.32 19.55 -6.57
N GLN A 178 -13.07 19.52 -5.26
CA GLN A 178 -13.36 20.65 -4.37
C GLN A 178 -12.16 21.62 -4.40
N GLN A 179 -12.39 22.79 -5.01
CA GLN A 179 -11.40 23.80 -5.44
C GLN A 179 -10.35 24.27 -4.40
N ASN A 180 -10.42 23.89 -3.12
CA ASN A 180 -9.51 24.33 -2.06
C ASN A 180 -8.87 23.20 -1.24
N ALA A 181 -9.24 21.93 -1.48
CA ALA A 181 -8.77 20.82 -0.66
C ALA A 181 -7.37 20.33 -1.09
N PHE A 182 -7.02 20.44 -2.37
CA PHE A 182 -5.83 19.82 -2.94
C PHE A 182 -4.53 20.31 -2.30
N ARG A 183 -4.29 21.63 -2.25
CA ARG A 183 -3.11 22.21 -1.62
C ARG A 183 -3.04 21.89 -0.12
N ALA A 184 -4.18 21.90 0.57
CA ALA A 184 -4.26 21.55 1.99
C ALA A 184 -3.91 20.07 2.24
N HIS A 185 -4.34 19.16 1.36
CA HIS A 185 -3.96 17.75 1.42
C HIS A 185 -2.47 17.55 1.15
N VAL A 186 -1.91 18.22 0.14
CA VAL A 186 -0.47 18.15 -0.16
C VAL A 186 0.37 18.71 0.99
N ALA A 187 -0.08 19.77 1.66
CA ALA A 187 0.60 20.31 2.85
C ALA A 187 0.71 19.27 3.98
N ARG A 188 -0.15 18.24 4.02
CA ARG A 188 -0.01 17.13 4.96
C ARG A 188 1.10 16.15 4.60
N LEU A 189 1.77 16.29 3.46
CA LEU A 189 2.98 15.55 3.13
C LEU A 189 4.27 16.25 3.62
N VAL A 190 4.18 17.47 4.15
CA VAL A 190 5.33 18.18 4.75
C VAL A 190 5.95 17.35 5.88
N GLY A 191 7.27 17.22 5.89
CA GLY A 191 8.02 16.53 6.96
C GLY A 191 8.56 15.15 6.57
N PHE A 192 8.26 14.65 5.36
CA PHE A 192 9.00 13.55 4.76
C PHE A 192 10.25 14.09 4.06
N GLY A 193 11.42 13.97 4.70
CA GLY A 193 12.66 14.59 4.23
C GLY A 193 13.24 13.97 2.95
N SER A 194 12.84 12.74 2.64
CA SER A 194 13.33 11.97 1.49
C SER A 194 12.26 11.78 0.41
N LEU A 195 11.10 12.45 0.50
CA LEU A 195 10.01 12.25 -0.44
C LEU A 195 10.36 12.85 -1.81
N GLU A 196 10.54 11.98 -2.79
CA GLU A 196 10.98 12.32 -4.15
C GLU A 196 9.81 12.22 -5.15
N TYR A 197 8.85 11.32 -4.93
CA TYR A 197 7.77 11.03 -5.88
C TYR A 197 6.40 11.02 -5.20
N VAL A 198 5.45 11.76 -5.80
CA VAL A 198 4.03 11.72 -5.41
C VAL A 198 3.18 11.38 -6.63
N LYS A 199 2.38 10.33 -6.52
CA LYS A 199 1.41 9.94 -7.54
C LYS A 199 0.01 9.94 -6.96
N ILE A 200 -0.94 10.53 -7.67
CA ILE A 200 -2.36 10.43 -7.39
C ILE A 200 -3.00 9.86 -8.65
N SER A 201 -3.71 8.74 -8.56
CA SER A 201 -4.38 8.13 -9.71
C SER A 201 -5.78 7.67 -9.33
N GLN A 202 -6.60 7.35 -10.32
CA GLN A 202 -7.86 6.63 -10.09
C GLN A 202 -7.66 5.12 -10.25
N ALA A 203 -8.59 4.35 -9.71
CA ALA A 203 -8.63 2.91 -9.94
C ALA A 203 -8.89 2.60 -11.43
N PRO A 204 -8.37 1.46 -11.93
CA PRO A 204 -8.57 1.04 -13.32
C PRO A 204 -10.05 1.04 -13.73
N GLY A 205 -10.34 1.46 -14.96
CA GLY A 205 -11.70 1.51 -15.52
C GLY A 205 -12.38 2.87 -15.46
N THR A 206 -11.77 3.85 -14.79
CA THR A 206 -12.17 5.26 -14.87
C THR A 206 -11.31 5.98 -15.90
N LYS A 207 -11.92 6.83 -16.74
CA LYS A 207 -11.17 7.66 -17.69
C LYS A 207 -10.77 8.97 -17.01
N PRO A 208 -9.47 9.28 -16.87
CA PRO A 208 -9.05 10.55 -16.30
C PRO A 208 -9.52 11.71 -17.19
N GLN A 209 -10.13 12.73 -16.57
CA GLN A 209 -10.45 13.98 -17.26
C GLN A 209 -9.23 14.92 -17.20
N THR A 210 -8.18 14.58 -17.94
CA THR A 210 -6.86 15.25 -17.95
C THR A 210 -6.94 16.79 -17.97
N ARG A 211 -7.85 17.35 -18.79
CA ARG A 211 -8.04 18.80 -18.89
C ARG A 211 -8.57 19.43 -17.60
N ALA A 212 -9.61 18.84 -17.01
CA ALA A 212 -10.20 19.32 -15.77
C ALA A 212 -9.21 19.25 -14.60
N VAL A 213 -8.37 18.20 -14.58
CA VAL A 213 -7.29 18.03 -13.60
C VAL A 213 -6.24 19.13 -13.74
N TYR A 214 -5.81 19.43 -14.97
CA TYR A 214 -4.84 20.50 -15.21
C TYR A 214 -5.39 21.88 -14.82
N GLU A 215 -6.65 22.18 -15.17
CA GLU A 215 -7.32 23.41 -14.75
C GLU A 215 -7.39 23.51 -13.20
N GLN A 216 -7.65 22.41 -12.50
CA GLN A 216 -7.65 22.37 -11.04
C GLN A 216 -6.25 22.59 -10.43
N LEU A 217 -5.20 22.05 -11.05
CA LEU A 217 -3.83 22.30 -10.62
C LEU A 217 -3.47 23.79 -10.78
N ILE A 218 -3.87 24.43 -11.88
CA ILE A 218 -3.67 25.87 -12.10
C ILE A 218 -4.41 26.68 -11.04
N ILE A 219 -5.69 26.41 -10.82
CA ILE A 219 -6.51 27.11 -9.81
C ILE A 219 -5.88 26.98 -8.41
N SER A 220 -5.28 25.82 -8.11
CA SER A 220 -4.61 25.55 -6.84
C SER A 220 -3.19 26.12 -6.75
N GLY A 221 -2.65 26.68 -7.84
CA GLY A 221 -1.25 27.13 -7.95
C GLY A 221 -0.22 26.00 -7.91
N MET A 222 -0.63 24.78 -8.25
CA MET A 222 0.13 23.53 -8.17
C MET A 222 0.41 22.94 -9.55
N ASP A 223 0.35 23.75 -10.61
CA ASP A 223 0.57 23.37 -12.01
C ASP A 223 2.05 23.21 -12.40
N ARG A 224 2.99 23.49 -11.48
CA ARG A 224 4.45 23.40 -11.72
C ARG A 224 5.16 22.76 -10.54
N ILE A 225 6.18 21.93 -10.80
CA ILE A 225 6.92 21.25 -9.72
C ILE A 225 7.58 22.25 -8.76
N SER A 226 7.95 23.45 -9.22
CA SER A 226 8.48 24.52 -8.37
C SER A 226 7.53 24.88 -7.24
N SER A 227 6.22 24.93 -7.51
CA SER A 227 5.20 25.21 -6.49
C SER A 227 5.08 24.09 -5.47
N TRP A 228 5.19 22.84 -5.91
CA TRP A 228 5.23 21.68 -5.03
C TRP A 228 6.47 21.68 -4.13
N ARG A 229 7.64 22.04 -4.69
CA ARG A 229 8.91 22.13 -3.96
C ARG A 229 8.93 23.20 -2.89
N MET A 230 8.10 24.26 -2.99
CA MET A 230 7.92 25.20 -1.89
C MET A 230 7.32 24.52 -0.64
N ILE A 231 6.56 23.44 -0.82
CA ILE A 231 5.95 22.67 0.26
C ILE A 231 6.85 21.49 0.64
N ILE A 232 7.40 20.77 -0.35
CA ILE A 232 8.20 19.55 -0.17
C ILE A 232 9.48 19.67 -1.01
N PRO A 233 10.57 20.21 -0.46
CA PRO A 233 11.77 20.56 -1.24
C PRO A 233 12.44 19.38 -1.96
N SER A 234 12.33 18.16 -1.42
CA SER A 234 12.94 16.95 -1.97
C SER A 234 12.23 16.39 -3.22
N LEU A 235 11.06 16.93 -3.60
CA LEU A 235 10.28 16.36 -4.71
C LEU A 235 11.03 16.43 -6.04
N VAL A 236 11.11 15.30 -6.71
CA VAL A 236 11.63 15.13 -8.08
C VAL A 236 10.50 15.19 -9.09
N SER A 237 9.39 14.50 -8.84
CA SER A 237 8.25 14.50 -9.77
C SER A 237 6.91 14.27 -9.09
N VAL A 238 5.85 14.73 -9.75
CA VAL A 238 4.47 14.58 -9.32
C VAL A 238 3.60 14.20 -10.51
N ASP A 239 2.81 13.15 -10.36
CA ASP A 239 1.85 12.69 -11.36
C ASP A 239 0.43 12.70 -10.74
N VAL A 240 -0.53 13.37 -11.38
CA VAL A 240 -1.92 13.51 -10.91
C VAL A 240 -2.88 13.08 -12.01
N TYR A 241 -3.61 11.98 -11.82
CA TYR A 241 -4.54 11.39 -12.79
C TYR A 241 -3.94 11.29 -14.20
N ASP A 242 -2.76 10.66 -14.27
CA ASP A 242 -1.96 10.49 -15.49
C ASP A 242 -1.45 11.80 -16.13
N CYS A 243 -1.64 12.94 -15.45
CA CYS A 243 -1.04 14.22 -15.82
C CYS A 243 0.27 14.40 -15.05
N ARG A 244 1.40 14.39 -15.74
CA ARG A 244 2.69 14.76 -15.14
C ARG A 244 2.75 16.27 -14.93
N VAL A 245 3.03 16.70 -13.70
CA VAL A 245 3.27 18.11 -13.40
C VAL A 245 4.58 18.54 -14.09
N PRO A 246 4.55 19.60 -14.94
CA PRO A 246 5.74 20.12 -15.60
C PRO A 246 6.87 20.51 -14.64
N GLN A 247 8.11 20.39 -15.14
CA GLN A 247 9.32 20.82 -14.44
C GLN A 247 9.42 22.35 -14.33
#